data_AF-A0A9D2U8P1-F1
#
_entry.id   AF-A0A9D2U8P1-F1
#
_cell.length_a   1.000
_cell.length_b   1.000
_cell.length_c   1.000
_cell.angle_alpha   90.00
_cell.angle_beta   90.00
_cell.angle_gamma   90.00
#
_symmetry.space_group_name_H-M   'P 1'
#
loop_
_entity.id
_entity.type
_entity.pdbx_description
1 polymer ?
#
loop_
_entity_poly.entity_id
_entity_poly.type
_entity_poly.pdbx_seq_one_letter_code
_entity_poly.pdbx_strand_id
1 'polypeptide(L)'
;MFFHRSLFDILDAYIQSVGDIQSDNAAVKSALMDIEALTDFAMHKIGVALEVSLAQEISTVGLKWADQVRLHPEQAAQLREQAQHELND
;
A
#
# COMPACT_ATOMS: atom_id res chain seq x y z
N MET A 1 11.34 16.97 -14.04
CA MET A 1 10.68 17.07 -12.73
C MET A 1 10.63 15.66 -12.16
N PHE A 2 11.54 15.29 -11.26
CA PHE A 2 11.48 13.99 -10.59
C PHE A 2 10.45 14.12 -9.48
N PHE A 3 9.22 13.65 -9.72
CA PHE A 3 8.28 13.42 -8.64
C PHE A 3 8.88 12.30 -7.78
N HIS A 4 9.45 12.64 -6.62
CA HIS A 4 9.65 11.64 -5.57
C HIS A 4 8.25 11.19 -5.16
N ARG A 5 7.80 10.07 -5.71
CA ARG A 5 6.63 9.38 -5.16
C ARG A 5 7.08 8.68 -3.89
N SER A 6 6.37 8.94 -2.80
CA SER A 6 6.61 8.29 -1.52
C SER A 6 6.25 6.80 -1.60
N LEU A 7 6.77 5.99 -0.68
CA LEU A 7 6.35 4.59 -0.53
C LEU A 7 4.84 4.48 -0.30
N PHE A 8 4.26 5.45 0.39
CA PHE A 8 2.82 5.55 0.58
C PHE A 8 2.05 5.78 -0.74
N ASP A 9 2.57 6.60 -1.67
CA ASP A 9 1.93 6.78 -2.97
C ASP A 9 1.92 5.48 -3.79
N ILE A 10 2.95 4.64 -3.63
CA ILE A 10 3.01 3.32 -4.26
C ILE A 10 1.96 2.40 -3.62
N LEU A 11 1.87 2.38 -2.29
CA LEU A 11 0.87 1.62 -1.55
C LEU A 11 -0.56 2.00 -1.94
N ASP A 12 -0.89 3.29 -1.89
CA ASP A 12 -2.23 3.81 -2.18
C ASP A 12 -2.63 3.51 -3.62
N ALA A 13 -1.71 3.71 -4.58
CA ALA A 13 -1.94 3.36 -5.99
C ALA A 13 -2.11 1.85 -6.21
N TYR A 14 -1.32 1.02 -5.52
CA TYR A 14 -1.41 -0.42 -5.64
C TYR A 14 -2.75 -0.94 -5.09
N ILE A 15 -3.16 -0.48 -3.91
CA ILE A 15 -4.46 -0.80 -3.32
C ILE A 15 -5.59 -0.39 -4.28
N GLN A 16 -5.58 0.86 -4.79
CA GLN A 16 -6.59 1.33 -5.74
C GLN A 16 -6.63 0.53 -7.04
N SER A 17 -5.50 -0.05 -7.46
CA SER A 17 -5.44 -0.92 -8.65
C SER A 17 -6.10 -2.28 -8.43
N VAL A 18 -6.20 -2.73 -7.17
CA VAL A 18 -6.83 -3.99 -6.76
C VAL A 18 -8.31 -3.77 -6.42
N GLY A 19 -8.62 -2.71 -5.66
CA GLY A 19 -9.97 -2.40 -5.21
C GLY A 19 -10.02 -1.38 -4.07
N ASP A 20 -11.15 -1.31 -3.38
CA ASP A 20 -11.31 -0.45 -2.22
C ASP A 20 -10.91 -1.20 -0.94
N ILE A 21 -10.05 -0.64 -0.09
CA ILE A 21 -9.54 -1.34 1.11
C ILE A 21 -10.63 -1.69 2.14
N GLN A 22 -11.76 -0.95 2.16
CA GLN A 22 -12.90 -1.23 3.02
C GLN A 22 -13.79 -2.34 2.42
N SER A 23 -14.01 -2.29 1.10
CA SER A 23 -14.93 -3.21 0.41
C SER A 23 -14.27 -4.53 0.00
N ASP A 24 -13.03 -4.46 -0.51
CA ASP A 24 -12.26 -5.54 -1.12
C ASP A 24 -11.10 -5.99 -0.23
N ASN A 25 -11.23 -5.84 1.09
CA ASN A 25 -10.18 -6.04 2.08
C ASN A 25 -9.40 -7.36 1.88
N ALA A 26 -10.09 -8.47 1.64
CA ALA A 26 -9.46 -9.77 1.44
C ALA A 26 -8.61 -9.83 0.16
N ALA A 27 -9.09 -9.24 -0.94
CA ALA A 27 -8.36 -9.18 -2.20
C ALA A 27 -7.13 -8.26 -2.07
N VAL A 28 -7.30 -7.10 -1.42
CA VAL A 28 -6.21 -6.17 -1.13
C VAL A 28 -5.14 -6.83 -0.27
N LYS A 29 -5.51 -7.54 0.80
CA LYS A 29 -4.53 -8.27 1.63
C LYS A 29 -3.79 -9.35 0.83
N SER A 30 -4.50 -10.12 0.00
CA SER A 30 -3.87 -11.13 -0.85
C SER A 30 -2.88 -10.51 -1.83
N ALA A 31 -3.23 -9.38 -2.44
CA ALA A 31 -2.35 -8.68 -3.37
C ALA A 31 -1.12 -8.07 -2.67
N LEU A 32 -1.28 -7.56 -1.44
CA LEU A 32 -0.18 -7.02 -0.65
C LEU A 32 0.80 -8.09 -0.17
N MET A 33 0.36 -9.35 -0.01
CA MET A 33 1.26 -10.47 0.30
C MET A 33 2.14 -10.88 -0.89
N ASP A 34 1.75 -10.49 -2.11
CA ASP A 34 2.52 -10.75 -3.33
C ASP A 34 3.54 -9.63 -3.56
N ILE A 35 4.73 -9.79 -2.98
CA ILE A 35 5.83 -8.81 -3.07
C ILE A 35 6.32 -8.64 -4.50
N GLU A 36 6.33 -9.72 -5.30
CA GLU A 36 6.76 -9.68 -6.70
C GLU A 36 5.81 -8.82 -7.53
N ALA A 37 4.50 -9.05 -7.39
CA ALA A 37 3.48 -8.24 -8.05
C ALA A 37 3.56 -6.76 -7.62
N LEU A 38 3.87 -6.48 -6.36
CA LEU A 38 4.02 -5.12 -5.85
C LEU A 38 5.25 -4.41 -6.43
N THR A 39 6.39 -5.10 -6.51
CA THR A 39 7.60 -4.57 -7.16
C THR A 39 7.40 -4.35 -8.66
N ASP A 40 6.74 -5.29 -9.34
CA ASP A 40 6.42 -5.19 -10.76
C ASP A 40 5.45 -4.03 -11.03
N PHE A 41 4.45 -3.84 -10.17
CA PHE A 41 3.54 -2.72 -10.26
C PHE A 41 4.28 -1.39 -10.13
N ALA A 42 5.15 -1.25 -9.12
CA ALA A 42 5.94 -0.05 -8.93
C ALA A 42 6.82 0.23 -10.17
N MET A 43 7.48 -0.78 -10.71
CA MET A 43 8.36 -0.64 -11.87
C MET A 43 7.59 -0.32 -13.16
N HIS A 44 6.51 -1.05 -13.45
CA HIS A 44 5.83 -1.01 -14.74
C HIS A 44 4.66 -0.03 -14.81
N LYS A 45 3.98 0.26 -13.69
CA LYS A 45 2.84 1.18 -13.66
C LYS A 45 3.22 2.56 -13.14
N ILE A 46 4.11 2.61 -12.15
CA ILE A 46 4.53 3.86 -11.54
C ILE A 46 5.84 4.37 -12.17
N GLY A 47 6.70 3.48 -12.66
CA GLY A 47 8.02 3.84 -13.19
C GLY A 47 9.08 4.03 -12.11
N VAL A 48 8.90 3.40 -10.94
CA VAL A 48 9.84 3.45 -9.82
C VAL A 48 10.43 2.06 -9.60
N ALA A 49 11.76 1.96 -9.64
CA ALA A 49 12.45 0.75 -9.22
C ALA A 49 12.35 0.64 -7.70
N LEU A 50 11.50 -0.27 -7.24
CA LEU A 50 11.26 -0.51 -5.82
C LEU A 50 12.10 -1.71 -5.37
N GLU A 51 12.94 -1.50 -4.36
CA GLU A 51 13.70 -2.59 -3.75
C GLU A 51 12.77 -3.55 -2.98
N VAL A 52 13.15 -4.83 -2.93
CA VAL A 52 12.37 -5.86 -2.24
C VAL A 52 12.17 -5.53 -0.75
N SER A 53 13.16 -4.93 -0.09
CA SER A 53 13.07 -4.46 1.30
C SER A 53 11.95 -3.43 1.48
N LEU A 54 11.90 -2.42 0.61
CA LEU A 54 10.87 -1.38 0.61
C LEU A 54 9.49 -1.95 0.25
N ALA A 55 9.44 -2.93 -0.66
CA ALA A 55 8.22 -3.63 -1.01
C ALA A 55 7.66 -4.45 0.17
N GLN A 56 8.53 -5.09 0.95
CA GLN A 56 8.15 -5.78 2.19
C GLN A 56 7.63 -4.80 3.26
N GLU A 57 8.22 -3.62 3.36
CA GLU A 57 7.77 -2.57 4.26
C GLU A 57 6.37 -2.06 3.87
N ILE A 58 6.19 -1.72 2.59
CA ILE A 58 4.89 -1.36 2.01
C ILE A 58 3.85 -2.46 2.29
N SER A 59 4.20 -3.73 2.05
CA SER A 59 3.33 -4.87 2.30
C SER A 59 2.93 -4.95 3.77
N THR A 60 3.90 -4.81 4.69
CA THR A 60 3.66 -4.89 6.14
C THR A 60 2.72 -3.78 6.61
N VAL A 61 3.00 -2.53 6.22
CA VAL A 61 2.16 -1.38 6.58
C VAL A 61 0.78 -1.49 5.92
N GLY A 62 0.72 -1.86 4.65
CA GLY A 62 -0.54 -2.05 3.92
C GLY A 62 -1.42 -3.14 4.53
N LEU A 63 -0.84 -4.26 4.94
CA LEU A 63 -1.57 -5.35 5.60
C LEU A 63 -2.13 -4.91 6.95
N LYS A 64 -1.33 -4.19 7.75
CA LYS A 64 -1.76 -3.61 9.02
C LYS A 64 -2.90 -2.60 8.82
N TRP A 65 -2.76 -1.72 7.83
CA TRP A 65 -3.80 -0.76 7.46
C TRP A 65 -5.10 -1.47 7.06
N ALA A 66 -5.02 -2.48 6.19
CA ALA A 66 -6.18 -3.27 5.79
C ALA A 66 -6.86 -3.95 6.98
N ASP A 67 -6.10 -4.56 7.90
CA ASP A 67 -6.67 -5.18 9.10
C ASP A 67 -7.34 -4.16 10.02
N GLN A 68 -6.73 -3.01 10.24
CA GLN A 68 -7.29 -1.96 11.09
C GLN A 68 -8.54 -1.32 10.48
N VAL A 69 -8.56 -1.08 9.17
CA VAL A 69 -9.74 -0.53 8.48
C VAL A 69 -10.92 -1.49 8.57
N ARG A 70 -10.68 -2.81 8.50
CA ARG A 70 -11.72 -3.81 8.69
C ARG A 70 -12.30 -3.79 10.11
N LEU A 71 -11.48 -3.51 11.12
CA LEU A 71 -11.89 -3.45 12.52
C LEU A 71 -12.59 -2.13 12.89
N HIS A 72 -12.15 -1.03 12.28
CA HIS A 72 -12.59 0.33 12.57
C HIS A 72 -12.85 1.12 11.27
N PRO A 73 -13.87 0.77 10.47
CA PRO A 73 -14.13 1.40 9.18
C PRO A 73 -14.42 2.91 9.32
N GLU A 74 -14.99 3.33 10.45
CA GLU A 74 -15.23 4.75 10.74
C GLU A 74 -13.95 5.59 10.92
N GLN A 75 -12.80 4.93 11.14
CA GLN A 75 -11.49 5.55 11.29
C GLN A 75 -10.60 5.42 10.05
N ALA A 76 -11.15 4.98 8.90
CA ALA A 76 -10.36 4.71 7.70
C ALA A 76 -9.45 5.86 7.26
N ALA A 77 -9.90 7.12 7.41
CA ALA A 77 -9.10 8.30 7.11
C ALA A 77 -7.89 8.46 8.06
N GLN A 78 -8.09 8.27 9.37
CA GLN A 78 -7.03 8.36 10.37
C GLN A 78 -6.01 7.22 10.19
N LEU A 79 -6.49 6.02 9.89
CA LEU A 79 -5.65 4.85 9.64
C LEU A 79 -4.81 5.02 8.36
N ARG A 80 -5.37 5.71 7.35
CA ARG A 80 -4.62 6.10 6.15
C ARG A 80 -3.48 7.05 6.49
N GLU A 81 -3.73 8.09 7.27
CA GLU A 81 -2.69 9.03 7.71
C GLU A 81 -1.60 8.35 8.53
N GLN A 82 -1.99 7.39 9.38
CA GLN A 82 -1.06 6.57 10.14
C GLN A 82 -0.16 5.72 9.23
N ALA A 83 -0.74 5.04 8.24
CA ALA A 83 0.03 4.28 7.24
C ALA A 83 0.97 5.17 6.43
N GLN A 84 0.55 6.40 6.11
CA GLN A 84 1.39 7.38 5.43
C GLN A 84 2.57 7.82 6.30
N HIS A 85 2.37 8.00 7.60
CA HIS A 85 3.46 8.35 8.52
C HIS A 85 4.43 7.18 8.68
N GLU A 86 3.95 5.94 8.79
CA GLU A 86 4.80 4.75 8.93
C GLU A 86 5.71 4.51 7.71
N LEU A 87 5.33 4.99 6.52
CA LEU A 87 6.09 4.82 5.27
C LEU A 87 6.88 6.06 4.83
N ASN A 88 6.82 7.16 5.59
CA ASN A 88 7.58 8.39 5.33
C ASN A 88 8.63 8.69 6.42
N ASP A 89 8.72 7.84 7.45
CA ASP A 89 9.75 7.89 8.51
C ASP A 89 11.07 7.26 8.02
#